data_AF-A0A960PFU3-F1
#
_entry.id   AF-A0A960PFU3-F1
#
_cell.length_a   1.000
_cell.length_b   1.000
_cell.length_c   1.000
_cell.angle_alpha   90.00
_cell.angle_beta   90.00
_cell.angle_gamma   90.00
#
_symmetry.space_group_name_H-M   'P 1'
#
loop_
_entity.id
_entity.type
_entity.pdbx_description
1 polymer ?
#
loop_
_entity_poly.entity_id
_entity_poly.type
_entity_poly.pdbx_seq_one_letter_code
_entity_poly.pdbx_strand_id
1 'polypeptide(L)'
;MRILIATDGSKFSEAAIEECCGLIASPVQTEIKVISAYQFVLPFDVHLPALAYSGDFEELMQKQAEKHVSDGAALIRKRFPGSKLKLTTGVLVGQSITRSSKKQNAGMQT
;
A
#
# COMPACT_ATOMS: atom_id res chain seq x y z
N MET A 1 14.94 -1.98 -15.38
CA MET A 1 13.74 -1.15 -15.19
C MET A 1 13.20 -1.35 -13.77
N ARG A 2 12.63 -0.32 -13.14
CA ARG A 2 12.00 -0.43 -11.81
C ARG A 2 10.56 0.05 -11.91
N ILE A 3 9.60 -0.76 -11.46
CA ILE A 3 8.17 -0.47 -11.50
C ILE A 3 7.62 -0.55 -10.08
N LEU A 4 6.90 0.48 -9.65
CA LEU A 4 6.11 0.48 -8.42
C LEU A 4 4.64 0.45 -8.82
N ILE A 5 3.89 -0.53 -8.31
CA ILE A 5 2.47 -0.70 -8.61
C ILE A 5 1.69 -0.59 -7.30
N ALA A 6 0.77 0.37 -7.23
CA ALA A 6 -0.20 0.44 -6.15
C ALA A 6 -1.44 -0.38 -6.51
N THR A 7 -1.92 -1.19 -5.56
CA THR A 7 -3.14 -1.99 -5.71
C THR A 7 -4.06 -1.77 -4.52
N ASP A 8 -5.34 -1.63 -4.82
CA ASP A 8 -6.44 -1.59 -3.85
C ASP A 8 -7.35 -2.82 -4.02
N GLY A 9 -6.92 -3.83 -4.80
CA GLY A 9 -7.69 -5.03 -5.10
C GLY A 9 -8.88 -4.80 -6.04
N SER A 10 -9.06 -3.58 -6.56
CA SER A 10 -10.10 -3.32 -7.56
C SER A 10 -9.71 -3.86 -8.93
N LYS A 11 -10.71 -4.13 -9.78
CA LYS A 11 -10.51 -4.51 -11.19
C LYS A 11 -9.67 -3.51 -11.98
N PHE A 12 -9.71 -2.23 -11.59
CA PHE A 12 -8.90 -1.19 -12.22
C PHE A 12 -7.43 -1.34 -11.87
N SER A 13 -7.12 -1.61 -10.61
CA SER A 13 -5.74 -1.87 -10.18
C SER A 13 -5.20 -3.18 -10.75
N GLU A 14 -6.04 -4.21 -10.90
CA GLU A 14 -5.70 -5.45 -11.60
C GLU A 14 -5.37 -5.20 -13.08
N ALA A 15 -6.20 -4.42 -13.78
CA ALA A 15 -5.93 -4.04 -15.16
C ALA A 15 -4.62 -3.24 -15.29
N ALA A 16 -4.35 -2.32 -14.35
CA ALA A 16 -3.10 -1.59 -14.32
C ALA A 16 -1.88 -2.51 -14.12
N ILE A 17 -2.01 -3.58 -13.33
CA ILE A 17 -0.98 -4.61 -13.18
C ILE A 17 -0.72 -5.30 -14.52
N GLU A 18 -1.76 -5.73 -15.23
CA GLU A 18 -1.64 -6.42 -16.52
C GLU A 18 -1.00 -5.51 -17.59
N GLU A 19 -1.42 -4.26 -17.68
CA GLU A 19 -0.82 -3.26 -18.59
C GLU A 19 0.66 -3.02 -18.26
N CYS A 20 1.00 -2.86 -16.97
CA CYS A 20 2.39 -2.74 -16.54
C CYS A 20 3.23 -3.95 -16.96
N CYS A 21 2.66 -5.15 -16.88
CA CYS A 21 3.34 -6.36 -17.34
C CYS A 21 3.57 -6.36 -18.86
N GLY A 22 2.65 -5.82 -19.65
CA GLY A 22 2.80 -5.67 -21.10
C GLY A 22 3.98 -4.81 -21.52
N LEU A 23 4.40 -3.86 -20.67
CA LEU A 23 5.54 -2.96 -20.93
C LEU A 23 6.91 -3.62 -20.65
N ILE A 24 6.95 -4.83 -20.07
CA ILE A 24 8.19 -5.47 -19.65
C ILE A 24 8.83 -6.22 -20.82
N ALA A 25 9.82 -5.59 -21.46
CA ALA A 25 10.59 -6.21 -22.53
C ALA A 25 11.59 -7.28 -22.03
N SER A 26 12.14 -7.13 -20.82
CA SER A 26 13.11 -8.07 -20.24
C SER A 26 12.84 -8.30 -18.75
N PRO A 27 12.19 -9.41 -18.38
CA PRO A 27 11.88 -9.71 -16.98
C PRO A 27 13.11 -9.84 -16.09
N VAL A 28 14.24 -10.33 -16.62
CA VAL A 28 15.48 -10.55 -15.85
C VAL A 28 16.15 -9.23 -15.43
N GLN A 29 15.92 -8.15 -16.18
CA GLN A 29 16.46 -6.82 -15.88
C GLN A 29 15.41 -5.90 -15.23
N THR A 30 14.28 -6.45 -14.81
CA THR A 30 13.16 -5.70 -14.25
C THR A 30 12.97 -6.04 -12.78
N GLU A 31 12.67 -5.01 -11.99
CA GLU A 31 12.28 -5.12 -10.60
C GLU A 31 10.91 -4.49 -10.42
N ILE A 32 9.99 -5.23 -9.79
CA ILE A 32 8.64 -4.78 -9.49
C ILE A 32 8.43 -4.79 -7.99
N LYS A 33 7.83 -3.72 -7.47
CA LYS A 33 7.28 -3.68 -6.12
C LYS A 33 5.77 -3.44 -6.19
N VAL A 34 5.00 -4.32 -5.57
CA VAL A 34 3.54 -4.15 -5.43
C VAL A 34 3.24 -3.65 -4.03
N ILE A 35 2.47 -2.59 -3.91
CA ILE A 35 2.08 -2.01 -2.62
C ILE A 35 0.57 -1.88 -2.49
N SER A 36 0.05 -2.09 -1.28
CA SER A 36 -1.30 -1.70 -0.89
C SER A 36 -1.19 -0.83 0.33
N ALA A 37 -1.98 0.24 0.38
CA ALA A 37 -2.03 1.12 1.54
C ALA A 37 -3.39 1.01 2.23
N TYR A 38 -3.40 1.02 3.55
CA TYR A 38 -4.61 1.18 4.33
C TYR A 38 -4.44 2.34 5.32
N GLN A 39 -5.56 2.98 5.67
CA GLN A 39 -5.58 4.01 6.68
C GLN A 39 -6.61 3.64 7.73
N PHE A 40 -6.19 3.74 8.99
CA PHE A 40 -7.06 3.58 10.13
C PHE A 40 -7.28 4.96 10.76
N VAL A 41 -8.49 5.50 10.60
CA VAL A 41 -8.91 6.76 11.22
C VAL A 41 -10.06 6.46 12.14
N LEU A 42 -9.83 6.61 13.45
CA LEU A 42 -10.92 6.64 14.41
C LEU A 42 -11.60 8.00 14.33
N PRO A 43 -12.92 8.07 14.07
CA PRO A 43 -13.63 9.33 14.15
C PRO A 43 -13.56 9.85 15.59
N PHE A 44 -13.38 11.17 15.77
CA PHE A 44 -13.15 11.77 17.09
C PHE A 44 -14.35 11.68 18.06
N ASP A 45 -15.48 11.11 17.62
CA ASP A 45 -16.74 11.00 18.37
C ASP A 45 -17.13 9.56 18.73
N VAL A 46 -16.24 8.56 18.55
CA VAL A 46 -16.56 7.19 18.98
C VAL A 46 -16.63 7.09 20.50
N HIS A 47 -17.83 6.79 21.02
CA HIS A 47 -18.03 6.39 22.42
C HIS A 47 -17.24 5.11 22.74
N LEU A 48 -16.79 4.97 24.00
CA LEU A 48 -15.94 3.88 24.51
C LEU A 48 -16.23 2.45 24.00
N PRO A 49 -17.48 2.01 23.76
CA PRO A 49 -17.75 0.68 23.21
C PRO A 49 -17.14 0.44 21.82
N ALA A 50 -16.99 1.48 21.00
CA ALA A 50 -16.46 1.36 19.65
C ALA A 50 -14.93 1.25 19.60
N LEU A 51 -14.23 1.64 20.68
CA LEU A 51 -12.78 1.40 20.82
C LEU A 51 -12.44 -0.07 21.04
N ALA A 52 -13.37 -0.88 21.60
CA ALA A 52 -13.12 -2.31 21.80
C ALA A 52 -13.08 -3.09 20.47
N TYR A 53 -13.82 -2.65 19.46
CA TYR A 53 -13.85 -3.26 18.11
C TYR A 53 -12.78 -2.68 17.17
N SER A 54 -12.01 -1.70 17.65
CA SER A 54 -11.12 -0.93 16.81
C SER A 54 -9.89 -1.73 16.38
N GLY A 55 -9.40 -2.62 17.25
CA GLY A 55 -8.31 -3.55 16.95
C GLY A 55 -8.68 -4.57 15.87
N ASP A 56 -9.86 -5.17 15.97
CA ASP A 56 -10.37 -6.11 14.96
C ASP A 56 -10.52 -5.43 13.60
N PHE A 57 -11.00 -4.19 13.58
CA PHE A 57 -11.15 -3.44 12.33
C PHE A 57 -9.79 -3.09 11.70
N GLU A 58 -8.81 -2.66 12.50
CA GLU A 58 -7.46 -2.41 12.00
C GLU A 58 -6.82 -3.69 11.44
N GLU A 59 -6.95 -4.81 12.14
CA GLU A 59 -6.46 -6.11 11.69
C GLU A 59 -7.13 -6.56 10.38
N LEU A 60 -8.45 -6.35 10.24
CA LEU A 60 -9.17 -6.65 9.00
C LEU A 60 -8.68 -5.78 7.83
N MET A 61 -8.44 -4.49 8.06
CA MET A 61 -7.91 -3.58 7.04
C MET A 61 -6.49 -3.96 6.63
N GLN A 62 -5.64 -4.35 7.58
CA GLN A 62 -4.31 -4.86 7.31
C GLN A 62 -4.37 -6.15 6.47
N LYS A 63 -5.16 -7.14 6.91
CA LYS A 63 -5.35 -8.42 6.20
C LYS A 63 -5.88 -8.21 4.79
N GLN A 64 -6.80 -7.27 4.60
CA GLN A 64 -7.32 -6.92 3.28
C GLN A 64 -6.21 -6.35 2.38
N ALA A 65 -5.38 -5.44 2.90
CA ALA A 65 -4.25 -4.89 2.16
C ALA A 65 -3.18 -5.96 1.83
N GLU A 66 -2.90 -6.87 2.76
CA GLU A 66 -2.03 -8.04 2.54
C GLU A 66 -2.56 -8.95 1.42
N LYS A 67 -3.88 -9.19 1.42
CA LYS A 67 -4.55 -9.94 0.35
C LYS A 67 -4.37 -9.25 -1.00
N HIS A 68 -4.58 -7.93 -1.08
CA HIS A 68 -4.42 -7.18 -2.34
C HIS A 68 -3.01 -7.31 -2.93
N VAL A 69 -1.96 -7.16 -2.11
CA VAL A 69 -0.58 -7.32 -2.61
C VAL A 69 -0.26 -8.75 -2.98
N SER A 70 -0.82 -9.73 -2.27
CA SER A 70 -0.67 -11.15 -2.59
C SER A 70 -1.31 -11.50 -3.94
N ASP A 71 -2.55 -11.08 -4.14
CA ASP A 71 -3.29 -11.30 -5.39
C ASP A 71 -2.60 -10.62 -6.58
N GLY A 72 -2.18 -9.36 -6.40
CA GLY A 72 -1.43 -8.62 -7.42
C GLY A 72 -0.09 -9.28 -7.76
N ALA A 73 0.63 -9.78 -6.76
CA ALA A 73 1.86 -10.55 -6.99
C ALA A 73 1.60 -11.87 -7.73
N ALA A 74 0.49 -12.55 -7.43
CA ALA A 74 0.10 -13.78 -8.12
C ALA A 74 -0.21 -13.54 -9.60
N LEU A 75 -0.89 -12.44 -9.94
CA LEU A 75 -1.14 -12.04 -11.34
C LEU A 75 0.18 -11.85 -12.10
N ILE A 76 1.13 -11.11 -11.52
CA ILE A 76 2.46 -10.89 -12.13
C ILE A 76 3.20 -12.22 -12.31
N ARG A 77 3.19 -13.09 -11.30
CA ARG A 77 3.85 -14.40 -11.37
C ARG A 77 3.23 -15.32 -12.42
N LYS A 78 1.91 -15.28 -12.57
CA LYS A 78 1.18 -16.01 -13.61
C LYS A 78 1.57 -15.52 -15.01
N ARG A 79 1.82 -14.22 -15.17
CA ARG A 79 2.25 -13.63 -16.46
C ARG A 79 3.69 -13.99 -16.83
N PHE A 80 4.57 -14.16 -15.84
CA PHE A 80 5.99 -14.48 -16.03
C PHE A 80 6.42 -15.77 -15.32
N PRO A 81 5.86 -16.94 -15.70
CA PRO A 81 6.15 -18.20 -15.04
C PRO A 81 7.63 -18.58 -15.18
N GLY A 82 8.26 -18.98 -14.08
CA GLY A 82 9.68 -19.39 -14.06
C GLY A 82 10.69 -18.28 -14.35
N SER A 83 10.25 -17.02 -14.48
CA SER A 83 11.17 -15.90 -14.74
C SER A 83 12.01 -15.54 -13.51
N LYS A 84 13.23 -15.03 -13.75
CA LYS A 84 14.08 -14.45 -12.71
C LYS A 84 13.68 -13.00 -12.35
N LEU A 85 12.42 -12.61 -12.61
CA LEU A 85 11.89 -11.30 -12.28
C LEU A 85 11.98 -11.06 -10.76
N LYS A 86 12.60 -9.95 -10.36
CA LYS A 86 12.64 -9.54 -8.96
C LYS A 86 11.32 -8.88 -8.59
N LEU A 87 10.50 -9.60 -7.83
CA LEU A 87 9.20 -9.15 -7.36
C LEU A 87 9.20 -9.05 -5.84
N THR A 88 8.83 -7.90 -5.32
CA THR A 88 8.65 -7.64 -3.88
C THR A 88 7.27 -7.08 -3.60
N THR A 89 6.77 -7.26 -2.38
CA THR A 89 5.47 -6.73 -1.94
C THR A 89 5.65 -5.87 -0.69
N GLY A 90 4.68 -5.02 -0.39
CA GLY A 90 4.67 -4.28 0.88
C GLY A 90 3.32 -3.65 1.18
N VAL A 91 2.94 -3.66 2.45
CA VAL A 91 1.77 -2.94 2.94
C VAL A 91 2.23 -1.63 3.59
N LEU A 92 1.54 -0.54 3.31
CA LEU A 92 1.81 0.78 3.89
C LEU A 92 0.65 1.20 4.78
N VAL A 93 0.96 1.75 5.95
CA VAL A 93 -0.03 2.32 6.86
C VAL A 93 -0.01 3.84 6.72
N GLY A 94 -1.15 4.43 6.36
CA GLY A 94 -1.30 5.87 6.33
C GLY A 94 -1.27 6.44 7.75
N GLN A 95 -0.35 7.36 8.03
CA GLN A 95 -0.38 8.12 9.28
C GLN A 95 -1.42 9.24 9.20
N SER A 96 -2.29 9.32 10.20
CA SER A 96 -3.20 10.46 10.36
C SER A 96 -2.38 11.72 10.66
N ILE A 97 -2.37 12.67 9.73
CA ILE A 97 -1.72 13.97 9.90
C ILE A 97 -2.58 14.80 10.87
N THR A 98 -2.33 14.71 12.17
CA THR A 98 -2.71 15.82 13.06
C THR A 98 -1.76 16.97 12.73
N ARG A 99 -2.28 17.99 12.04
CA ARG A 99 -1.56 19.22 11.72
C ARG A 99 -1.29 19.98 13.03
N SER A 100 -0.31 19.53 13.81
CA SER A 100 0.21 20.33 14.93
C SER A 100 0.97 21.49 14.32
N SER A 101 0.30 22.63 14.23
CA SER A 101 0.91 23.91 13.91
C SER A 101 1.96 24.25 14.99
N LYS A 102 3.18 23.72 14.81
CA LYS A 102 4.36 24.21 15.51
C LYS A 102 4.60 25.62 15.00
N LYS A 103 4.12 26.62 15.74
CA LYS A 103 4.61 28.00 15.64
C LYS A 103 6.13 27.93 15.75
N GLN A 104 6.84 28.23 14.67
CA GLN A 104 8.26 28.53 14.75
C GLN A 104 8.39 29.82 15.55
N ASN A 105 8.77 29.71 16.82
CA ASN A 105 9.31 30.83 17.57
C ASN A 105 10.66 31.16 16.92
N ALA A 106 10.66 32.17 16.04
CA ALA A 106 11.88 32.84 15.63
C ALA A 106 12.49 33.50 16.87
N GLY A 107 13.59 32.93 17.36
CA GLY A 107 14.42 33.57 18.37
C GLY A 107 15.02 34.85 17.78
N MET A 108 14.62 36.00 18.32
CA MET A 108 15.30 37.26 18.12
C MET A 108 16.30 37.39 19.27
N GLN A 109 17.57 37.05 18.97
CA GLN A 109 18.69 37.40 19.85
C GLN A 109 18.90 38.92 19.76
N THR A 110 18.88 39.58 20.91
CA THR A 110 19.39 40.95 21.10
C THR A 110 20.86 40.90 21.49
#